data_AF-A0A1J3J7L4-F1
#
_entry.id   AF-A0A1J3J7L4-F1
#
_cell.length_a   1.000
_cell.length_b   1.000
_cell.length_c   1.000
_cell.angle_alpha   90.00
_cell.angle_beta   90.00
_cell.angle_gamma   90.00
#
_symmetry.space_group_name_H-M   'P 1'
#
loop_
_entity.id
_entity.type
_entity.pdbx_description
1 polymer ?
#
loop_
_entity_poly.entity_id
_entity_poly.type
_entity_poly.pdbx_seq_one_letter_code
_entity_poly.pdbx_strand_id
1 'polypeptide(L)'
;LNVEKWKYCSGASSSASQNRFVTLTVTPYSFKCNKLRIPLRFTRVNGINKAGKITLLGQDGVNWSVHLVKDSRWGRMRLGRDWRGFCEVHGVKIGESFVLELVWEEDASPVLKFCNKLK
;
A
#
# COMPACT_ATOMS: atom_id res chain seq x y z
N LEU A 1 -2.52 -25.50 -28.46
CA LEU A 1 -3.77 -24.91 -27.94
C LEU A 1 -4.19 -25.71 -26.72
N ASN A 2 -3.88 -25.25 -25.51
CA ASN A 2 -4.47 -25.80 -24.30
C ASN A 2 -4.87 -24.63 -23.43
N VAL A 3 -6.18 -24.38 -23.39
CA VAL A 3 -6.84 -23.29 -22.68
C VAL A 3 -6.73 -23.54 -21.17
N GLU A 4 -5.98 -22.68 -20.48
CA GLU A 4 -5.93 -22.67 -19.02
C GLU A 4 -7.29 -22.19 -18.48
N LYS A 5 -7.99 -23.14 -17.86
CA LYS A 5 -9.28 -22.93 -17.21
C LYS A 5 -9.03 -22.37 -15.82
N TRP A 6 -8.96 -21.04 -15.70
CA TRP A 6 -8.94 -20.39 -14.39
C TRP A 6 -10.34 -20.46 -13.79
N LYS A 7 -10.53 -21.35 -12.81
CA LYS A 7 -11.75 -21.36 -11.99
C LYS A 7 -11.72 -20.13 -11.09
N TYR A 8 -12.61 -19.18 -11.38
CA TYR A 8 -13.12 -18.25 -10.36
C TYR A 8 -13.73 -19.10 -9.24
N CYS A 9 -13.05 -19.20 -8.11
CA CYS A 9 -13.63 -19.76 -6.89
C CYS A 9 -14.57 -18.73 -6.27
N SER A 10 -15.80 -18.71 -6.75
CA SER A 10 -16.93 -18.10 -6.05
C SER A 10 -17.52 -19.14 -5.11
N GLY A 11 -17.31 -18.99 -3.80
CA GLY A 11 -17.95 -19.83 -2.78
C GLY A 11 -17.51 -19.54 -1.34
N ALA A 12 -18.38 -18.82 -0.62
CA ALA A 12 -18.44 -18.57 0.84
C ALA A 12 -17.56 -17.45 1.46
N SER A 13 -18.24 -16.31 1.72
CA SER A 13 -17.95 -15.16 2.59
C SER A 13 -16.80 -14.19 2.22
N SER A 14 -17.20 -13.24 1.39
CA SER A 14 -16.60 -11.94 1.10
C SER A 14 -16.39 -11.06 2.35
N SER A 15 -15.13 -10.75 2.73
CA SER A 15 -14.73 -9.45 3.31
C SER A 15 -13.22 -9.34 3.61
N ALA A 16 -12.56 -10.44 4.00
CA ALA A 16 -11.22 -10.35 4.59
C ALA A 16 -10.11 -10.02 3.58
N SER A 17 -10.12 -10.63 2.39
CA SER A 17 -9.04 -10.45 1.40
C SER A 17 -9.08 -9.09 0.69
N GLN A 18 -10.26 -8.56 0.37
CA GLN A 18 -10.39 -7.29 -0.36
C GLN A 18 -9.94 -6.08 0.48
N ASN A 19 -10.04 -6.15 1.81
CA ASN A 19 -9.65 -5.06 2.68
C ASN A 19 -8.13 -4.94 2.85
N ARG A 20 -7.34 -5.97 2.48
CA ARG A 20 -5.88 -5.94 2.66
C ARG A 20 -5.13 -5.26 1.51
N PHE A 21 -5.75 -5.09 0.35
CA PHE A 21 -5.08 -4.46 -0.79
C PHE A 21 -5.43 -2.97 -0.90
N VAL A 22 -4.45 -2.17 -1.28
CA VAL A 22 -4.62 -0.74 -1.54
C VAL A 22 -3.87 -0.33 -2.79
N THR A 23 -4.56 0.36 -3.68
CA THR A 23 -3.96 1.02 -4.83
C THR A 23 -3.61 2.46 -4.46
N LEU A 24 -2.35 2.83 -4.65
CA LEU A 24 -1.86 4.21 -4.48
C LEU A 24 -1.41 4.76 -5.83
N THR A 25 -1.66 6.04 -6.06
CA THR A 25 -1.28 6.74 -7.30
C THR A 25 -0.27 7.83 -6.99
N VAL A 26 0.85 7.83 -7.70
CA VAL A 26 1.89 8.86 -7.56
C VAL A 26 1.51 10.08 -8.40
N THR A 27 0.66 10.95 -7.86
CA THR A 27 0.28 12.21 -8.53
C THR A 27 1.43 13.23 -8.51
N PRO A 28 1.48 14.20 -9.45
CA PRO A 28 2.44 15.30 -9.39
C PRO A 28 2.38 16.08 -8.07
N TYR A 29 1.18 16.24 -7.50
CA TYR A 29 0.98 16.90 -6.20
C TYR A 29 1.54 16.09 -5.04
N SER A 30 1.24 14.79 -4.96
CA SER A 30 1.76 13.93 -3.89
C SER A 30 3.28 13.84 -3.96
N PHE A 31 3.84 13.75 -5.17
CA PHE A 31 5.28 13.84 -5.39
C PHE A 31 5.79 15.19 -4.90
N LYS A 32 5.41 16.33 -5.49
CA LYS A 32 5.88 17.68 -5.09
C LYS A 32 5.80 17.95 -3.58
N CYS A 33 4.67 17.64 -2.95
CA CYS A 33 4.45 17.94 -1.53
C CYS A 33 4.99 16.88 -0.56
N ASN A 34 5.52 15.76 -1.07
CA ASN A 34 5.93 14.59 -0.27
C ASN A 34 4.79 14.02 0.59
N LYS A 35 3.61 13.89 -0.02
CA LYS A 35 2.37 13.49 0.65
C LYS A 35 1.64 12.44 -0.18
N LEU A 36 2.05 11.18 -0.07
CA LEU A 36 1.28 10.08 -0.66
C LEU A 36 0.19 9.63 0.32
N ARG A 37 -1.04 10.08 0.07
CA ARG A 37 -2.18 9.81 0.95
C ARG A 37 -2.68 8.38 0.78
N ILE A 38 -2.96 7.73 1.92
CA ILE A 38 -3.61 6.42 1.92
C ILE A 38 -5.13 6.65 1.92
N PRO A 39 -5.91 5.88 1.14
CA PRO A 39 -7.36 5.93 1.18
C PRO A 39 -7.91 5.81 2.61
N LEU A 40 -8.76 6.76 3.00
CA LEU A 40 -9.29 6.84 4.37
C LEU A 40 -10.04 5.57 4.78
N ARG A 41 -10.80 4.98 3.84
CA ARG A 41 -11.53 3.74 4.08
C ARG A 41 -10.57 2.61 4.44
N PHE A 42 -9.50 2.43 3.67
CA PHE A 42 -8.49 1.40 3.89
C PHE A 42 -7.86 1.51 5.28
N THR A 43 -7.45 2.72 5.69
CA THR A 43 -6.86 2.91 7.03
C THR A 43 -7.84 2.62 8.17
N ARG A 44 -9.13 2.94 7.98
CA ARG A 44 -10.16 2.74 9.00
C ARG A 44 -10.52 1.26 9.16
N VAL A 45 -10.80 0.56 8.07
CA VAL A 45 -11.22 -0.86 8.13
C VAL A 45 -10.09 -1.77 8.61
N ASN A 46 -8.84 -1.36 8.40
CA ASN A 46 -7.67 -2.11 8.85
C ASN A 46 -7.08 -1.65 10.18
N GLY A 47 -7.63 -0.61 10.83
CA GLY A 47 -7.08 -0.16 12.12
C GLY A 47 -5.74 0.58 12.05
N ILE A 48 -5.32 1.04 10.88
CA ILE A 48 -4.12 1.87 10.69
C ILE A 48 -4.44 3.32 11.12
N ASN A 49 -4.42 3.57 12.43
CA ASN A 49 -4.90 4.83 13.03
C ASN A 49 -3.84 5.61 13.82
N LYS A 50 -2.67 5.02 14.07
CA LYS A 50 -1.55 5.64 14.79
C LYS A 50 -0.49 6.12 13.80
N ALA A 51 0.02 7.33 14.00
CA ALA A 51 1.21 7.80 13.31
C ALA A 51 2.44 7.10 13.91
N GLY A 52 3.49 6.91 13.10
CA GLY A 52 4.67 6.16 13.52
C GLY A 52 5.51 5.71 12.32
N LYS A 53 6.49 4.84 12.56
CA LYS A 53 7.20 4.14 11.49
C LYS A 53 6.42 2.89 11.10
N ILE A 54 6.37 2.60 9.81
CA ILE A 54 5.83 1.37 9.26
C ILE A 54 6.80 0.82 8.22
N THR A 55 6.63 -0.44 7.84
CA THR A 55 7.50 -1.07 6.85
C THR A 55 6.80 -1.12 5.49
N LEU A 56 7.48 -0.69 4.44
CA LEU A 56 7.16 -1.08 3.07
C LEU A 56 8.07 -2.25 2.68
N LEU A 57 7.48 -3.37 2.29
CA LEU A 57 8.25 -4.53 1.83
C LEU A 57 8.33 -4.51 0.31
N GLY A 58 9.54 -4.38 -0.23
CA GLY A 58 9.82 -4.37 -1.65
C GLY A 58 9.65 -5.75 -2.30
N GLN A 59 9.56 -5.77 -3.63
CA GLN A 59 9.51 -7.02 -4.40
C GLN A 59 10.81 -7.84 -4.33
N ASP A 60 11.91 -7.14 -4.08
CA ASP A 60 13.26 -7.66 -3.84
C ASP A 60 13.42 -8.25 -2.43
N GLY A 61 12.37 -8.22 -1.60
CA GLY A 61 12.41 -8.68 -0.22
C GLY A 61 13.03 -7.67 0.75
N VAL A 62 13.36 -6.45 0.29
CA VAL A 62 14.00 -5.43 1.12
C VAL A 62 12.94 -4.64 1.90
N ASN A 63 13.18 -4.46 3.20
CA ASN A 63 12.34 -3.67 4.08
C ASN A 63 12.75 -2.19 4.08
N TRP A 64 11.77 -1.32 3.83
CA TRP A 64 11.91 0.13 3.87
C TRP A 64 11.13 0.71 5.04
N SER A 65 11.84 1.29 6.01
CA SER A 65 11.21 2.01 7.11
C SER A 65 10.71 3.38 6.63
N VAL A 66 9.39 3.56 6.55
CA VAL A 66 8.76 4.83 6.16
C VAL A 66 7.91 5.41 7.29
N HIS A 67 7.76 6.73 7.29
CA HIS A 67 6.93 7.40 8.28
C HIS A 67 5.47 7.42 7.82
N LEU A 68 4.59 6.88 8.65
CA LEU A 68 3.16 7.04 8.55
C LEU A 68 2.74 8.28 9.37
N VAL A 69 2.18 9.28 8.68
CA VAL A 69 1.86 10.58 9.28
C VAL A 69 0.36 10.85 9.17
N LYS A 70 -0.23 11.38 10.24
CA LYS A 70 -1.61 11.86 10.25
C LYS A 70 -1.65 13.30 9.72
N ASP A 71 -2.41 13.54 8.67
CA ASP A 71 -2.68 14.89 8.15
C ASP A 71 -3.57 15.63 9.17
N SER A 72 -3.16 16.85 9.54
CA SER A 72 -3.89 17.68 10.50
C SER A 72 -5.27 18.08 9.97
N ARG A 73 -5.40 18.22 8.65
CA ARG A 73 -6.70 18.38 7.99
C ARG A 73 -7.31 17.01 7.71
N TRP A 74 -8.48 16.75 8.29
CA TRP A 74 -9.33 15.56 8.09
C TRP A 74 -8.79 14.23 8.66
N GLY A 75 -7.67 14.25 9.37
CA GLY A 75 -7.14 13.07 10.07
C GLY A 75 -6.75 11.90 9.15
N ARG A 76 -6.49 12.17 7.86
CA ARG A 76 -6.10 11.14 6.89
C ARG A 76 -4.66 10.70 7.11
N MET A 77 -4.40 9.40 6.98
CA MET A 77 -3.04 8.88 7.04
C MET A 77 -2.35 9.00 5.68
N ARG A 78 -1.05 9.28 5.71
CA ARG A 78 -0.21 9.38 4.51
C ARG A 78 1.17 8.80 4.77
N LEU A 79 1.80 8.32 3.71
CA LEU A 79 3.22 8.02 3.70
C LEU A 79 4.00 9.35 3.65
N GLY A 80 5.02 9.42 4.51
CA GLY A 80 5.76 10.61 4.88
C GLY A 80 7.10 10.72 4.17
N ARG A 81 8.21 10.72 4.92
CA ARG A 81 9.53 10.60 4.28
C ARG A 81 9.71 9.19 3.67
N ASP A 82 10.62 9.09 2.71
CA ASP A 82 11.18 7.83 2.20
C ASP A 82 10.30 6.98 1.26
N TRP A 83 8.99 7.24 1.11
CA TRP A 83 8.17 6.52 0.12
C TRP A 83 8.54 6.81 -1.34
N ARG A 84 9.13 7.99 -1.62
CA ARG A 84 9.56 8.36 -2.98
C ARG A 84 10.71 7.47 -3.46
N GLY A 85 11.73 7.29 -2.62
CA GLY A 85 12.87 6.42 -2.94
C GLY A 85 12.44 4.97 -3.16
N PHE A 86 11.49 4.49 -2.35
CA PHE A 86 10.85 3.19 -2.58
C PHE A 86 10.17 3.11 -3.97
N CYS A 87 9.41 4.14 -4.37
CA CYS A 87 8.81 4.17 -5.70
C CYS A 87 9.87 4.21 -6.82
N GLU A 88 10.94 4.97 -6.65
CA GLU A 88 12.04 5.08 -7.61
C GLU A 88 12.76 3.74 -7.82
N VAL A 89 13.08 3.02 -6.73
CA VAL A 89 13.74 1.69 -6.79
C VAL A 89 12.85 0.64 -7.47
N HIS A 90 11.54 0.70 -7.24
CA HIS A 90 10.58 -0.21 -7.89
C HIS A 90 10.04 0.33 -9.23
N GLY A 91 10.64 1.39 -9.79
CA GLY A 91 10.32 1.90 -11.12
C GLY A 91 8.92 2.51 -11.28
N VAL A 92 8.26 2.90 -10.19
CA VAL A 92 6.95 3.56 -10.20
C VAL A 92 7.11 5.02 -10.57
N LYS A 93 6.57 5.40 -11.73
CA LYS A 93 6.68 6.78 -12.25
C LYS A 93 5.53 7.67 -11.74
N ILE A 94 5.75 9.00 -11.82
CA ILE A 94 4.67 9.97 -11.61
C ILE A 94 3.57 9.72 -12.65
N GLY A 95 2.31 9.71 -12.19
CA GLY A 95 1.13 9.37 -12.97
C GLY A 95 0.74 7.89 -12.86
N GLU A 96 1.64 7.01 -12.40
CA GLU A 96 1.34 5.60 -12.26
C GLU A 96 0.69 5.24 -10.92
N SER A 97 0.00 4.10 -10.94
CA SER A 97 -0.53 3.46 -9.74
C SER A 97 0.20 2.14 -9.46
N PHE A 98 0.24 1.78 -8.19
CA PHE A 98 0.80 0.53 -7.70
C PHE A 98 -0.04 -0.01 -6.55
N VAL A 99 0.03 -1.32 -6.32
CA VAL A 99 -0.77 -2.01 -5.32
C VAL A 99 0.13 -2.47 -4.18
N LEU A 100 -0.34 -2.24 -2.96
CA LEU A 100 0.25 -2.75 -1.74
C LEU A 100 -0.71 -3.73 -1.05
N GLU A 101 -0.19 -4.79 -0.47
CA GLU A 101 -0.91 -5.69 0.43
C GLU A 101 -0.53 -5.40 1.88
N LEU A 102 -1.51 -5.31 2.77
CA LEU A 102 -1.31 -5.20 4.19
C LEU A 102 -1.11 -6.57 4.83
N VAL A 103 -0.03 -6.67 5.58
CA VAL A 103 0.30 -7.77 6.48
C VAL A 103 0.54 -7.19 7.87
N TRP A 104 0.08 -7.89 8.91
CA TRP A 104 0.36 -7.51 10.29
C TRP A 104 1.41 -8.47 10.86
N GLU A 105 2.43 -7.89 11.46
CA GLU A 105 3.44 -8.63 12.22
C GLU A 105 2.92 -8.97 13.63
N GLU A 106 3.62 -9.86 14.33
CA GLU A 106 3.22 -10.32 15.68
C GLU A 106 3.14 -9.18 16.71
N ASP A 107 3.95 -8.13 16.55
CA ASP A 107 3.98 -6.94 17.39
C ASP A 107 2.87 -5.92 17.05
N ALA A 108 1.92 -6.30 16.20
CA ALA A 108 0.89 -5.42 15.64
C ALA A 108 1.46 -4.22 14.87
N SER A 109 2.63 -4.38 14.25
CA SER A 109 3.18 -3.42 13.28
C SER A 109 2.63 -3.71 11.87
N PRO A 110 2.14 -2.68 11.13
CA PRO A 110 1.65 -2.89 9.77
C PRO A 110 2.82 -2.89 8.77
N VAL A 111 2.81 -3.88 7.89
CA VAL A 111 3.70 -4.01 6.72
C VAL A 111 2.86 -3.84 5.46
N LEU A 112 3.29 -2.96 4.56
CA LEU A 112 2.68 -2.80 3.24
C LEU A 112 3.61 -3.38 2.17
N LYS A 113 3.28 -4.58 1.70
CA LYS A 113 4.05 -5.33 0.71
C LYS A 113 3.72 -4.91 -0.71
N PHE A 114 4.73 -4.63 -1.52
CA PHE A 114 4.56 -4.31 -2.92
C PHE A 114 4.07 -5.52 -3.71
N CYS A 115 2.94 -5.37 -4.39
CA CYS A 115 2.41 -6.40 -5.28
C CYS A 115 3.03 -6.29 -6.67
N ASN A 116 3.25 -7.43 -7.32
CA ASN A 116 3.82 -7.41 -8.67
C ASN A 116 2.85 -6.77 -9.67
N LYS A 117 3.34 -5.88 -10.54
CA LYS A 117 2.59 -5.56 -11.77
C LYS A 117 2.63 -6.85 -12.59
N LEU A 118 1.49 -7.50 -12.78
CA LEU A 118 1.39 -8.61 -13.72
C LEU A 118 1.80 -8.06 -15.09
N LYS A 119 2.90 -8.57 -15.64
CA LYS A 119 3.32 -8.30 -17.02
C LYS A 119 2.40 -9.04 -17.98
#